data_AF-A0A3C1KJQ7-F1
#
_entry.id   AF-A0A3C1KJQ7-F1
#
_cell.length_a   1.000
_cell.length_b   1.000
_cell.length_c   1.000
_cell.angle_alpha   90.00
_cell.angle_beta   90.00
_cell.angle_gamma   90.00
#
_symmetry.space_group_name_H-M   'P 1'
#
loop_
_entity.id
_entity.type
_entity.pdbx_description
1 polymer ?
#
loop_
_entity_poly.entity_id
_entity_poly.type
_entity_poly.pdbx_seq_one_letter_code
_entity_poly.pdbx_strand_id
1 'polypeptide(L)'
;MNQRWRYTAALVALLSHAAVADTINDYFGSAAAPPFEVAEQQPCRQNNPHRNVHFGATHIHTTLSGDANAFGVTNRPDDAYAFARGAPITLPAPFNQTNGSRVQQLARPLDFAVVTDHAEYLGEVVRCSTPDSSSFNSATCKMFRGEELGGWPEEMAHLARMFALVLKGDAAPRNPEVCGEDGTACIEAMSGPWLEIQRAAETWNDASEDCAFTTF
;
A
#
# COMPACT_ATOMS: atom_id res chain seq x y z
N MET A 1 68.00 -14.15 40.54
CA MET A 1 66.60 -14.60 40.43
C MET A 1 65.92 -13.68 39.42
N ASN A 2 65.97 -13.95 38.11
CA ASN A 2 65.15 -14.87 37.31
C ASN A 2 63.63 -14.58 37.30
N GLN A 3 63.11 -14.50 36.06
CA GLN A 3 61.72 -14.54 35.55
C GLN A 3 61.08 -13.18 35.26
N ARG A 4 60.97 -12.71 34.00
CA ARG A 4 60.21 -13.18 32.81
C ARG A 4 58.69 -13.25 33.05
N TRP A 5 57.96 -12.28 32.52
CA TRP A 5 56.66 -12.50 31.85
C TRP A 5 56.56 -11.57 30.63
N ARG A 6 56.39 -12.20 29.47
CA ARG A 6 56.02 -11.62 28.16
C ARG A 6 54.51 -11.81 27.97
N TYR A 7 53.99 -11.29 26.85
CA TYR A 7 52.65 -11.46 26.25
C TYR A 7 51.62 -10.41 26.72
N THR A 8 50.89 -9.68 25.87
CA THR A 8 50.71 -9.74 24.40
C THR A 8 50.02 -8.44 23.97
N ALA A 9 50.50 -7.79 22.91
CA ALA A 9 49.75 -6.76 22.21
C ALA A 9 48.61 -7.44 21.44
N ALA A 10 47.36 -7.09 21.74
CA ALA A 10 46.23 -7.50 20.93
C ALA A 10 46.21 -6.63 19.66
N LEU A 11 46.54 -7.26 18.53
CA LEU A 11 46.22 -6.76 17.20
C LEU A 11 44.70 -6.60 17.11
N VAL A 12 44.22 -5.36 16.99
CA VAL A 12 42.88 -5.10 16.46
C VAL A 12 42.95 -5.44 14.97
N ALA A 13 42.46 -6.63 14.63
CA ALA A 13 42.26 -7.00 13.24
C ALA A 13 41.23 -6.04 12.63
N LEU A 14 41.66 -5.25 11.66
CA LEU A 14 40.81 -4.61 10.67
C LEU A 14 40.03 -5.72 9.95
N LEU A 15 38.86 -6.08 10.46
CA LEU A 15 37.91 -6.90 9.73
C LEU A 15 37.40 -6.07 8.55
N SER A 16 37.74 -6.57 7.37
CA SER A 16 37.44 -6.03 6.06
C SER A 16 35.93 -5.82 5.87
N HIS A 17 35.56 -4.70 5.25
CA HIS A 17 34.18 -4.40 4.84
C HIS A 17 33.59 -5.44 3.85
N ALA A 18 34.41 -6.34 3.31
CA ALA A 18 33.99 -7.39 2.39
C ALA A 18 33.12 -8.47 3.06
N ALA A 19 33.40 -8.82 4.33
CA ALA A 19 32.70 -9.91 5.00
C ALA A 19 31.21 -9.60 5.30
N VAL A 20 30.86 -8.31 5.41
CA VAL A 20 29.47 -7.86 5.62
C VAL A 20 28.68 -7.86 4.30
N ALA A 21 29.34 -7.58 3.18
CA ALA A 21 28.70 -7.62 1.85
C ALA A 21 28.37 -9.06 1.43
N ASP A 22 29.29 -10.01 1.67
CA ASP A 22 29.08 -11.43 1.35
C ASP A 22 27.94 -12.04 2.18
N THR A 23 27.80 -11.64 3.46
CA THR A 23 26.72 -12.14 4.32
C THR A 23 25.33 -11.60 3.96
N ILE A 24 25.24 -10.36 3.46
CA ILE A 24 23.97 -9.82 2.93
C ILE A 24 23.58 -10.52 1.63
N ASN A 25 24.55 -10.76 0.74
CA ASN A 25 24.30 -11.42 -0.54
C ASN A 25 23.93 -12.90 -0.39
N ASP A 26 24.49 -13.60 0.60
CA ASP A 26 24.08 -14.97 0.96
C ASP A 26 22.69 -15.04 1.61
N TYR A 27 22.26 -13.99 2.32
CA TYR A 27 20.94 -13.95 2.98
C TYR A 27 19.79 -13.59 2.02
N PHE A 28 20.05 -12.70 1.06
CA PHE A 28 19.05 -12.21 0.10
C PHE A 28 19.15 -12.88 -1.28
N GLY A 29 20.20 -13.67 -1.51
CA GLY A 29 20.57 -14.14 -2.84
C GLY A 29 20.96 -12.99 -3.76
N SER A 30 21.60 -13.29 -4.90
CA SER A 30 21.53 -12.39 -6.05
C SER A 30 20.05 -12.24 -6.38
N ALA A 31 19.48 -11.04 -6.30
CA ALA A 31 18.09 -10.79 -6.67
C ALA A 31 17.83 -11.47 -8.01
N ALA A 32 17.07 -12.57 -7.98
CA ALA A 32 16.71 -13.28 -9.20
C ALA A 32 16.02 -12.26 -10.10
N ALA A 33 16.33 -12.31 -11.40
CA ALA A 33 15.56 -11.52 -12.35
C ALA A 33 14.08 -11.83 -12.09
N PRO A 34 13.21 -10.80 -11.98
CA PRO A 34 11.82 -11.02 -11.66
C PRO A 34 11.22 -12.01 -12.67
N PRO A 35 10.30 -12.89 -12.25
CA PRO A 35 9.66 -13.86 -13.14
C PRO A 35 8.67 -13.21 -14.13
N PHE A 36 8.77 -11.88 -14.31
CA PHE A 36 7.94 -11.06 -15.17
C PHE A 36 8.81 -10.12 -16.00
N GLU A 37 8.27 -9.71 -17.15
CA GLU A 37 8.95 -8.78 -18.05
C GLU A 37 9.02 -7.40 -17.39
N VAL A 38 10.23 -6.87 -17.22
CA VAL A 38 10.43 -5.48 -16.77
C VAL A 38 10.36 -4.62 -18.03
N ALA A 39 9.38 -3.71 -18.08
CA ALA A 39 9.27 -2.78 -19.19
C ALA A 39 10.57 -1.96 -19.33
N GLU A 40 11.19 -2.02 -20.51
CA GLU A 40 12.40 -1.25 -20.80
C GLU A 40 12.03 0.23 -20.91
N GLN A 41 12.41 1.02 -19.90
CA GLN A 41 12.19 2.45 -19.89
C GLN A 41 13.26 3.14 -20.76
N GLN A 42 12.83 3.87 -21.79
CA GLN A 42 13.74 4.73 -22.55
C GLN A 42 14.24 5.88 -21.66
N PRO A 43 15.49 6.34 -21.81
CA PRO A 43 15.95 7.52 -21.10
C PRO A 43 15.09 8.74 -21.43
N CYS A 44 14.64 9.46 -20.40
CA CYS A 44 13.87 10.68 -20.58
C CYS A 44 14.65 11.72 -21.39
N ARG A 45 14.03 12.30 -22.43
CA ARG A 45 14.55 13.42 -23.22
C ARG A 45 14.90 14.61 -22.36
N GLN A 46 14.11 14.87 -21.33
CA GLN A 46 14.33 15.96 -20.38
C GLN A 46 15.38 15.62 -19.32
N ASN A 47 16.59 15.29 -19.77
CA ASN A 47 17.73 15.10 -18.88
C ASN A 47 18.40 16.47 -18.59
N ASN A 48 17.94 17.13 -17.54
CA ASN A 48 18.54 18.38 -17.07
C ASN A 48 19.72 18.07 -16.13
N PRO A 49 20.98 18.44 -16.48
CA PRO A 49 22.14 18.19 -15.64
C PRO A 49 22.09 18.93 -14.30
N HIS A 50 21.25 19.97 -14.17
CA HIS A 50 21.01 20.70 -12.93
C HIS A 50 19.84 20.17 -12.11
N ARG A 51 19.23 19.05 -12.55
CA ARG A 51 18.01 18.43 -12.00
C ARG A 51 16.76 19.27 -12.21
N ASN A 52 15.63 18.58 -12.28
CA ASN A 52 14.30 19.20 -12.33
C ASN A 52 13.65 19.11 -10.94
N VAL A 53 12.81 20.09 -10.61
CA VAL A 53 11.95 20.03 -9.42
C VAL A 53 10.62 19.42 -9.85
N HIS A 54 10.21 18.37 -9.14
CA HIS A 54 8.95 17.67 -9.38
C HIS A 54 8.03 17.81 -8.17
N PHE A 55 6.74 17.91 -8.41
CA PHE A 55 5.66 18.02 -7.44
C PHE A 55 4.72 16.84 -7.61
N GLY A 56 4.54 16.07 -6.54
CA GLY A 56 3.71 14.88 -6.58
C GLY A 56 3.15 14.50 -5.23
N ALA A 57 2.36 13.43 -5.23
CA ALA A 57 1.75 12.86 -4.04
C ALA A 57 2.43 11.52 -3.72
N THR A 58 2.99 11.39 -2.52
CA THR A 58 3.77 10.22 -2.11
C THR A 58 2.96 9.19 -1.32
N HIS A 59 1.70 9.48 -1.01
CA HIS A 59 0.89 8.69 -0.09
C HIS A 59 -0.59 8.88 -0.41
N ILE A 60 -1.16 7.99 -1.23
CA ILE A 60 -2.56 8.02 -1.64
C ILE A 60 -3.23 6.70 -1.25
N HIS A 61 -4.39 6.78 -0.64
CA HIS A 61 -5.25 5.63 -0.37
C HIS A 61 -6.45 5.63 -1.32
N THR A 62 -6.88 4.45 -1.71
CA THR A 62 -8.02 4.16 -2.57
C THR A 62 -9.04 3.32 -1.81
N THR A 63 -10.17 2.98 -2.44
CA THR A 63 -11.17 2.08 -1.87
C THR A 63 -10.62 0.69 -1.51
N LEU A 64 -9.43 0.31 -1.98
CA LEU A 64 -8.77 -0.94 -1.62
C LEU A 64 -8.20 -0.88 -0.20
N SER A 65 -7.97 0.31 0.36
CA SER A 65 -7.56 0.47 1.74
C SER A 65 -8.77 0.58 2.68
N GLY A 66 -8.66 -0.07 3.83
CA GLY A 66 -9.75 -0.13 4.81
C GLY A 66 -10.08 1.25 5.40
N ASP A 67 -9.09 2.12 5.58
CA ASP A 67 -9.29 3.47 6.11
C ASP A 67 -10.05 4.36 5.13
N ALA A 68 -9.60 4.44 3.88
CA ALA A 68 -10.26 5.21 2.83
C ALA A 68 -11.67 4.68 2.57
N ASN A 69 -11.84 3.36 2.47
CA ASN A 69 -13.16 2.74 2.31
C ASN A 69 -14.09 3.09 3.48
N ALA A 70 -13.62 2.96 4.73
CA ALA A 70 -14.40 3.28 5.93
C ALA A 70 -14.89 4.73 5.97
N PHE A 71 -14.13 5.65 5.38
CA PHE A 71 -14.52 7.05 5.18
C PHE A 71 -15.32 7.32 3.90
N GLY A 72 -15.73 6.27 3.19
CA GLY A 72 -16.64 6.32 2.05
C GLY A 72 -15.96 6.52 0.70
N VAL A 73 -14.63 6.52 0.63
CA VAL A 73 -13.91 6.60 -0.65
C VAL A 73 -14.24 5.38 -1.49
N THR A 74 -14.74 5.61 -2.71
CA THR A 74 -15.07 4.54 -3.68
C THR A 74 -14.12 4.51 -4.87
N ASN A 75 -13.15 5.44 -4.93
CA ASN A 75 -12.22 5.60 -6.04
C ASN A 75 -11.18 4.48 -6.04
N ARG A 76 -10.85 3.94 -7.21
CA ARG A 76 -9.85 2.89 -7.42
C ARG A 76 -8.49 3.49 -7.83
N PRO A 77 -7.40 2.71 -7.90
CA PRO A 77 -6.08 3.21 -8.29
C PRO A 77 -6.07 4.01 -9.62
N ASP A 78 -6.82 3.57 -10.64
CA ASP A 78 -6.95 4.31 -11.90
C ASP A 78 -7.56 5.71 -11.72
N ASP A 79 -8.56 5.85 -10.86
CA ASP A 79 -9.19 7.15 -10.57
C ASP A 79 -8.19 8.09 -9.87
N ALA A 80 -7.35 7.54 -8.98
CA ALA A 80 -6.31 8.31 -8.30
C ALA A 80 -5.27 8.86 -9.27
N TYR A 81 -4.81 8.04 -10.23
CA TYR A 81 -3.87 8.48 -11.27
C TYR A 81 -4.50 9.42 -12.28
N ALA A 82 -5.75 9.20 -12.68
CA ALA A 82 -6.51 10.12 -13.51
C ALA A 82 -6.62 11.50 -12.84
N PHE A 83 -6.94 11.54 -11.54
CA PHE A 83 -7.01 12.76 -10.75
C PHE A 83 -5.64 13.46 -10.65
N ALA A 84 -4.57 12.70 -10.41
CA ALA A 84 -3.21 13.23 -10.40
C ALA A 84 -2.82 13.87 -11.74
N ARG A 85 -3.33 13.33 -12.87
CA ARG A 85 -3.16 13.91 -14.21
C ARG A 85 -4.17 15.00 -14.56
N GLY A 86 -4.98 15.42 -13.60
CA GLY A 86 -5.88 16.57 -13.72
C GLY A 86 -7.33 16.24 -14.07
N ALA A 87 -7.74 14.98 -14.12
CA ALA A 87 -9.16 14.63 -14.22
C ALA A 87 -9.92 15.04 -12.95
N PRO A 88 -11.23 15.34 -13.02
CA PRO A 88 -12.05 15.50 -11.83
C PRO A 88 -12.23 14.16 -11.10
N ILE A 89 -12.33 14.20 -9.77
CA ILE A 89 -12.60 13.05 -8.90
C ILE A 89 -13.80 13.31 -8.01
N THR A 90 -14.62 12.29 -7.79
CA THR A 90 -15.73 12.33 -6.83
C THR A 90 -15.25 11.78 -5.50
N LEU A 91 -15.37 12.57 -4.43
CA LEU A 91 -15.01 12.22 -3.05
C LEU A 91 -16.27 12.20 -2.17
N PRO A 92 -16.21 11.53 -0.99
CA PRO A 92 -17.29 11.57 0.00
C PRO A 92 -17.63 13.00 0.44
N ALA A 93 -18.78 13.20 1.07
CA ALA A 93 -19.09 14.47 1.72
C ALA A 93 -18.06 14.78 2.83
N PRO A 94 -17.83 16.07 3.16
CA PRO A 94 -17.01 16.42 4.32
C PRO A 94 -17.64 15.90 5.63
N PHE A 95 -16.83 15.70 6.66
CA PHE A 95 -17.28 15.16 7.97
C PHE A 95 -18.44 15.90 8.65
N ASN A 96 -18.69 17.15 8.28
CA ASN A 96 -19.82 17.94 8.80
C ASN A 96 -21.11 17.76 7.99
N GLN A 97 -21.11 16.88 6.99
CA GLN A 97 -22.25 16.54 6.15
C GLN A 97 -22.40 15.01 6.15
N THR A 98 -23.59 14.54 6.54
CA THR A 98 -23.87 13.11 6.70
C THR A 98 -24.18 12.40 5.39
N ASN A 99 -24.41 13.12 4.29
CA ASN A 99 -24.75 12.54 3.00
C ASN A 99 -24.24 13.38 1.83
N GLY A 100 -23.91 12.68 0.73
CA GLY A 100 -23.56 13.28 -0.55
C GLY A 100 -22.13 13.00 -0.98
N SER A 101 -21.75 13.62 -2.09
CA SER A 101 -20.40 13.59 -2.64
C SER A 101 -20.00 14.98 -3.10
N ARG A 102 -18.70 15.20 -3.23
CA ARG A 102 -18.12 16.43 -3.78
C ARG A 102 -17.22 16.09 -4.95
N VAL A 103 -17.21 16.93 -5.98
CA VAL A 103 -16.30 16.79 -7.11
C VAL A 103 -15.13 17.75 -6.93
N GLN A 104 -13.92 17.21 -7.02
CA GLN A 104 -12.68 17.94 -6.88
C GLN A 104 -11.80 17.78 -8.12
N GLN A 105 -10.99 18.79 -8.41
CA GLN A 105 -10.01 18.77 -9.50
C GLN A 105 -8.78 19.55 -9.04
N LEU A 106 -7.59 19.07 -9.38
CA LEU A 106 -6.37 19.81 -9.12
C LEU A 106 -6.30 21.06 -10.01
N ALA A 107 -5.79 22.16 -9.47
CA ALA A 107 -5.56 23.37 -10.26
C ALA A 107 -4.48 23.17 -11.36
N ARG A 108 -3.60 22.20 -11.15
CA ARG A 108 -2.59 21.73 -12.11
C ARG A 108 -2.34 20.23 -11.90
N PRO A 109 -2.04 19.46 -12.96
CA PRO A 109 -1.57 18.07 -12.82
C PRO A 109 -0.30 17.97 -11.97
N LEU A 110 -0.06 16.78 -11.41
CA LEU A 110 1.15 16.40 -10.70
C LEU A 110 2.18 15.80 -11.68
N ASP A 111 3.45 15.87 -11.30
CA ASP A 111 4.55 15.22 -12.01
C ASP A 111 4.64 13.73 -11.67
N PHE A 112 4.23 13.33 -10.47
CA PHE A 112 4.16 11.93 -10.05
C PHE A 112 3.09 11.68 -8.98
N ALA A 113 2.67 10.43 -8.84
CA ALA A 113 1.76 9.98 -7.79
C ALA A 113 2.10 8.55 -7.34
N VAL A 114 1.81 8.25 -6.07
CA VAL A 114 2.08 6.94 -5.45
C VAL A 114 0.81 6.45 -4.77
N VAL A 115 0.33 5.26 -5.17
CA VAL A 115 -0.78 4.59 -4.46
C VAL A 115 -0.19 3.69 -3.38
N THR A 116 -0.56 3.95 -2.12
CA THR A 116 0.02 3.35 -0.92
C THR A 116 -1.05 2.76 -0.01
N ASP A 117 -1.91 1.91 -0.56
CA ASP A 117 -2.94 1.23 0.22
C ASP A 117 -2.32 0.31 1.28
N HIS A 118 -2.94 0.26 2.47
CA HIS A 118 -2.56 -0.67 3.54
C HIS A 118 -2.47 -2.12 3.08
N ALA A 119 -1.38 -2.81 3.46
CA ALA A 119 -1.18 -4.23 3.15
C ALA A 119 -1.83 -5.15 4.19
N GLU A 120 -2.01 -4.68 5.43
CA GLU A 120 -2.39 -5.49 6.59
C GLU A 120 -3.76 -6.16 6.42
N TYR A 121 -4.70 -5.47 5.78
CA TYR A 121 -6.10 -5.91 5.64
C TYR A 121 -6.61 -5.95 4.19
N LEU A 122 -5.70 -5.95 3.22
CA LEU A 122 -6.06 -5.83 1.81
C LEU A 122 -6.99 -6.98 1.34
N GLY A 123 -6.79 -8.18 1.89
CA GLY A 123 -7.64 -9.35 1.62
C GLY A 123 -9.02 -9.24 2.26
N GLU A 124 -9.08 -8.79 3.50
CA GLU A 124 -10.30 -8.56 4.26
C GLU A 124 -11.19 -7.51 3.58
N VAL A 125 -10.59 -6.39 3.15
CA VAL A 125 -11.31 -5.32 2.44
C VAL A 125 -12.00 -5.86 1.19
N VAL A 126 -11.27 -6.61 0.35
CA VAL A 126 -11.85 -7.21 -0.87
C VAL A 126 -12.92 -8.25 -0.53
N ARG A 127 -12.67 -9.12 0.44
CA ARG A 127 -13.65 -10.14 0.84
C ARG A 127 -14.91 -9.57 1.44
N CYS A 128 -14.82 -8.46 2.17
CA CYS A 128 -15.99 -7.77 2.70
C CYS A 128 -16.69 -6.89 1.68
N SER A 129 -16.02 -6.49 0.60
CA SER A 129 -16.60 -5.63 -0.45
C SER A 129 -17.14 -6.40 -1.66
N THR A 130 -16.83 -7.69 -1.78
CA THR A 130 -17.24 -8.52 -2.93
C THR A 130 -18.49 -9.34 -2.59
N PRO A 131 -19.65 -9.11 -3.24
CA PRO A 131 -20.91 -9.80 -2.93
C PRO A 131 -20.82 -11.33 -2.93
N ASP A 132 -20.03 -11.91 -3.84
CA ASP A 132 -19.89 -13.36 -3.99
C ASP A 132 -18.93 -14.02 -2.98
N SER A 133 -18.27 -13.21 -2.14
CA SER A 133 -17.38 -13.71 -1.09
C SER A 133 -18.17 -14.46 -0.01
N SER A 134 -17.67 -15.63 0.42
CA SER A 134 -18.29 -16.40 1.50
C SER A 134 -18.43 -15.63 2.81
N SER A 135 -17.58 -14.62 3.04
CA SER A 135 -17.60 -13.77 4.23
C SER A 135 -18.46 -12.53 4.08
N PHE A 136 -19.03 -12.25 2.90
CA PHE A 136 -19.75 -11.00 2.62
C PHE A 136 -20.87 -10.71 3.63
N ASN A 137 -21.64 -11.72 4.02
CA ASN A 137 -22.76 -11.57 4.96
C ASN A 137 -22.37 -11.74 6.45
N SER A 138 -21.08 -11.87 6.77
CA SER A 138 -20.59 -11.93 8.15
C SER A 138 -20.88 -10.64 8.91
N ALA A 139 -21.01 -10.70 10.24
CA ALA A 139 -21.25 -9.52 11.07
C ALA A 139 -20.10 -8.52 10.91
N THR A 140 -18.86 -9.01 10.86
CA THR A 140 -17.68 -8.21 10.59
C THR A 140 -17.80 -7.45 9.26
N CYS A 141 -18.13 -8.13 8.16
CA CYS A 141 -18.18 -7.47 6.84
C CYS A 141 -19.36 -6.51 6.71
N LYS A 142 -20.51 -6.81 7.33
CA LYS A 142 -21.64 -5.88 7.39
C LYS A 142 -21.29 -4.62 8.17
N MET A 143 -20.55 -4.74 9.27
CA MET A 143 -20.04 -3.59 10.02
C MET A 143 -19.03 -2.78 9.22
N PHE A 144 -18.11 -3.43 8.51
CA PHE A 144 -17.15 -2.77 7.62
C PHE A 144 -17.86 -1.95 6.52
N ARG A 145 -18.92 -2.51 5.92
CA ARG A 145 -19.75 -1.81 4.91
C ARG A 145 -20.71 -0.77 5.50
N GLY A 146 -20.84 -0.70 6.83
CA GLY A 146 -21.73 0.23 7.52
C GLY A 146 -23.21 -0.17 7.48
N GLU A 147 -23.52 -1.42 7.16
CA GLU A 147 -24.89 -1.96 7.16
C GLU A 147 -25.41 -2.21 8.57
N GLU A 148 -24.52 -2.62 9.48
CA GLU A 148 -24.81 -2.90 10.89
C GLU A 148 -23.71 -2.30 11.75
N LEU A 149 -23.99 -1.30 12.59
CA LEU A 149 -22.96 -0.61 13.39
C LEU A 149 -22.56 -1.33 14.68
N GLY A 150 -23.10 -2.52 14.97
CA GLY A 150 -22.70 -3.31 16.14
C GLY A 150 -22.89 -2.59 17.49
N GLY A 151 -23.90 -1.71 17.58
CA GLY A 151 -24.18 -0.91 18.78
C GLY A 151 -23.37 0.39 18.89
N TRP A 152 -22.51 0.71 17.91
CA TRP A 152 -21.87 2.02 17.83
C TRP A 152 -22.90 3.10 17.48
N PRO A 153 -22.79 4.31 18.06
CA PRO A 153 -23.62 5.44 17.66
C PRO A 153 -23.42 5.78 16.17
N GLU A 154 -24.47 6.29 15.51
CA GLU A 154 -24.44 6.62 14.07
C GLU A 154 -23.40 7.69 13.75
N GLU A 155 -23.19 8.65 14.65
CA GLU A 155 -22.15 9.67 14.54
C GLU A 155 -20.72 9.09 14.54
N MET A 156 -20.54 7.85 14.98
CA MET A 156 -19.26 7.13 14.96
C MET A 156 -19.21 6.05 13.87
N ALA A 157 -20.13 6.06 12.90
CA ALA A 157 -20.21 5.04 11.86
C ALA A 157 -18.89 4.81 11.11
N HIS A 158 -18.17 5.87 10.75
CA HIS A 158 -16.87 5.73 10.07
C HIS A 158 -15.81 5.06 10.94
N LEU A 159 -15.78 5.36 12.24
CA LEU A 159 -14.87 4.68 13.18
C LEU A 159 -15.30 3.22 13.38
N ALA A 160 -16.59 2.95 13.51
CA ALA A 160 -17.11 1.59 13.59
C ALA A 160 -16.67 0.77 12.37
N ARG A 161 -16.81 1.32 11.16
CA ARG A 161 -16.36 0.69 9.91
C ARG A 161 -14.85 0.45 9.87
N MET A 162 -14.05 1.45 10.24
CA MET A 162 -12.59 1.36 10.28
C MET A 162 -12.13 0.26 11.24
N PHE A 163 -12.73 0.21 12.42
CA PHE A 163 -12.37 -0.74 13.46
C PHE A 163 -12.99 -2.13 13.26
N ALA A 164 -13.94 -2.32 12.34
CA ALA A 164 -14.58 -3.61 12.07
C ALA A 164 -13.55 -4.73 11.80
N LEU A 165 -12.46 -4.42 11.09
CA LEU A 165 -11.41 -5.38 10.76
C LEU A 165 -10.34 -5.56 11.86
N VAL A 166 -10.33 -4.66 12.86
CA VAL A 166 -9.29 -4.58 13.92
C VAL A 166 -9.82 -5.08 15.28
N LEU A 167 -11.13 -5.04 15.52
CA LEU A 167 -11.72 -5.22 16.87
C LEU A 167 -11.71 -6.65 17.43
N LYS A 168 -11.35 -7.68 16.67
CA LYS A 168 -11.24 -9.03 17.25
C LYS A 168 -9.88 -9.19 17.94
N GLY A 169 -9.89 -8.88 19.24
CA GLY A 169 -8.77 -8.96 20.18
C GLY A 169 -8.38 -10.39 20.61
N ASP A 170 -8.63 -11.37 19.75
CA ASP A 170 -8.09 -12.71 19.90
C ASP A 170 -6.72 -12.65 19.23
N ALA A 171 -5.64 -13.12 19.84
CA ALA A 171 -4.27 -12.98 19.32
C ALA A 171 -4.01 -13.65 17.94
N ALA A 172 -5.06 -14.03 17.21
CA ALA A 172 -5.03 -14.44 15.82
C ALA A 172 -4.59 -13.27 14.92
N PRO A 173 -3.69 -13.52 13.95
CA PRO A 173 -3.17 -12.47 13.07
C PRO A 173 -4.23 -11.89 12.12
N ARG A 174 -5.36 -12.58 11.91
CA ARG A 174 -6.47 -12.16 11.04
C ARG A 174 -7.82 -12.58 11.64
N ASN A 175 -8.90 -11.90 11.27
CA ASN A 175 -10.25 -12.21 11.76
C ASN A 175 -10.77 -13.54 11.17
N PRO A 176 -11.00 -14.59 11.96
CA PRO A 176 -11.37 -15.92 11.45
C PRO A 176 -12.74 -15.95 10.76
N GLU A 177 -13.64 -15.03 11.10
CA GLU A 177 -14.95 -14.89 10.44
C GLU A 177 -14.81 -14.43 8.98
N VAL A 178 -13.77 -13.65 8.69
CA VAL A 178 -13.48 -13.13 7.35
C VAL A 178 -12.47 -14.02 6.62
N CYS A 179 -11.44 -14.49 7.31
CA CYS A 179 -10.27 -15.11 6.69
C CYS A 179 -10.19 -16.63 6.84
N GLY A 180 -11.11 -17.25 7.59
CA GLY A 180 -10.98 -18.63 8.05
C GLY A 180 -10.00 -18.74 9.22
N GLU A 181 -10.06 -19.88 9.93
CA GLU A 181 -9.25 -20.13 11.13
C GLU A 181 -7.73 -20.01 10.90
N ASP A 182 -7.26 -20.35 9.69
CA ASP A 182 -5.84 -20.29 9.31
C ASP A 182 -5.45 -18.97 8.62
N GLY A 183 -6.43 -18.10 8.31
CA GLY A 183 -6.21 -16.83 7.63
C GLY A 183 -5.94 -16.92 6.12
N THR A 184 -5.85 -18.12 5.56
CA THR A 184 -5.41 -18.36 4.17
C THR A 184 -6.33 -17.68 3.17
N ALA A 185 -7.65 -17.66 3.43
CA ALA A 185 -8.63 -17.10 2.51
C ALA A 185 -8.44 -15.59 2.27
N CYS A 186 -7.87 -14.86 3.24
CA CYS A 186 -7.51 -13.44 3.07
C CYS A 186 -6.16 -13.30 2.36
N ILE A 187 -5.17 -14.14 2.66
CA ILE A 187 -3.87 -14.14 1.97
C ILE A 187 -4.06 -14.37 0.47
N GLU A 188 -4.88 -15.35 0.09
CA GLU A 188 -5.22 -15.62 -1.32
C GLU A 188 -5.96 -14.43 -1.96
N ALA A 189 -6.91 -13.84 -1.24
CA ALA A 189 -7.70 -12.70 -1.72
C ALA A 189 -6.89 -11.43 -1.93
N MET A 190 -5.74 -11.25 -1.26
CA MET A 190 -4.86 -10.09 -1.43
C MET A 190 -4.26 -9.98 -2.83
N SER A 191 -4.10 -11.10 -3.54
CA SER A 191 -3.42 -11.12 -4.84
C SER A 191 -4.12 -10.27 -5.90
N GLY A 192 -5.46 -10.28 -5.93
CA GLY A 192 -6.27 -9.47 -6.85
C GLY A 192 -6.03 -7.97 -6.72
N PRO A 193 -6.33 -7.34 -5.57
CA PRO A 193 -6.12 -5.91 -5.37
C PRO A 193 -4.62 -5.51 -5.44
N TRP A 194 -3.70 -6.37 -5.01
CA TRP A 194 -2.27 -6.13 -5.17
C TRP A 194 -1.84 -6.03 -6.65
N LEU A 195 -2.36 -6.93 -7.50
CA LEU A 195 -2.14 -6.88 -8.94
C LEU A 195 -2.83 -5.67 -9.59
N GLU A 196 -3.98 -5.25 -9.07
CA GLU A 196 -4.65 -4.05 -9.57
C GLU A 196 -3.85 -2.78 -9.31
N ILE A 197 -3.29 -2.60 -8.11
CA ILE A 197 -2.44 -1.46 -7.78
C ILE A 197 -1.23 -1.40 -8.74
N GLN A 198 -0.55 -2.53 -8.93
CA GLN A 198 0.59 -2.63 -9.85
C GLN A 198 0.20 -2.31 -11.29
N ARG A 199 -0.88 -2.93 -11.81
CA ARG A 199 -1.34 -2.70 -13.17
C ARG A 199 -1.74 -1.25 -13.41
N ALA A 200 -2.38 -0.62 -12.43
CA ALA A 200 -2.72 0.79 -12.53
C ALA A 200 -1.44 1.65 -12.58
N ALA A 201 -0.44 1.39 -11.73
CA ALA A 201 0.85 2.07 -11.82
C ALA A 201 1.46 1.87 -13.22
N GLU A 202 1.61 0.63 -13.68
CA GLU A 202 2.17 0.32 -15.00
C GLU A 202 1.43 1.00 -16.16
N THR A 203 0.09 1.03 -16.10
CA THR A 203 -0.77 1.62 -17.14
C THR A 203 -0.62 3.13 -17.21
N TRP A 204 -0.48 3.79 -16.06
CA TRP A 204 -0.44 5.25 -15.97
C TRP A 204 0.98 5.82 -16.03
N ASN A 205 2.01 4.99 -15.81
CA ASN A 205 3.40 5.40 -15.94
C ASN A 205 3.72 5.77 -17.39
N ASP A 206 4.26 6.96 -17.63
CA ASP A 206 4.71 7.36 -18.95
C ASP A 206 6.00 6.62 -19.32
N ALA A 207 5.87 5.57 -20.14
CA ALA A 207 6.99 4.81 -20.66
C ALA A 207 7.63 5.43 -21.92
N SER A 208 7.11 6.57 -22.40
CA SER A 208 7.72 7.30 -23.50
C SER A 208 8.97 8.05 -23.05
N GLU A 209 9.75 8.50 -24.01
CA GLU A 209 10.92 9.35 -23.76
C GLU A 209 10.56 10.76 -23.27
N ASP A 210 9.27 11.13 -23.19
CA ASP A 210 8.86 12.43 -22.64
C ASP A 210 8.83 12.42 -21.10
N CYS A 211 8.63 11.25 -20.47
CA CYS A 211 8.57 11.06 -19.01
C CYS A 211 7.68 12.10 -18.30
N ALA A 212 6.51 12.38 -18.87
CA ALA A 212 5.63 13.46 -18.43
C ALA A 212 4.89 13.14 -17.12
N PHE A 213 4.80 11.86 -16.73
CA PHE A 213 4.17 11.43 -15.48
C PHE A 213 4.74 10.11 -14.99
N THR A 214 5.08 10.03 -13.71
CA THR A 214 5.62 8.81 -13.08
C THR A 214 4.68 8.30 -11.99
N THR A 215 4.51 6.97 -11.93
CA THR A 215 3.67 6.32 -10.91
C THR A 215 4.44 5.29 -10.11
N PHE A 216 3.94 4.97 -8.91
CA PHE A 216 4.51 3.98 -8.01
C PHE A 216 3.42 3.25 -7.23
#